data_AF-A0A6H9TI03-F1
#
_entry.id   AF-A0A6H9TI03-F1
#
_cell.length_a   1.000
_cell.length_b   1.000
_cell.length_c   1.000
_cell.angle_alpha   90.00
_cell.angle_beta   90.00
_cell.angle_gamma   90.00
#
_symmetry.space_group_name_H-M   'P 1'
#
loop_
_entity.id
_entity.type
_entity.pdbx_description
1 polymer ?
#
loop_
_entity_poly.entity_id
_entity_poly.type
_entity_poly.pdbx_seq_one_letter_code
_entity_poly.pdbx_strand_id
1 'polypeptide(L)'
;MFWILIVVASVWALVKHYAKAHPRRQSPPPVTRSQASGDAGEARVLGELRRVLSQLCGNDFYVHPTALLLLHAPGTEFPTAEVDHLVVTPFGIFVIETKNWAGTITPGSSADTVVCHLPSGKLEERRSPISQNRAKVAFLRGTLPSVWNVQGLGVFANDNRSLSPNLPLALVTLPDLGYWLRTQRDRHAKSGNPNINVRAAWSVVRRLSVDDPTGSALSAHRHKVAADSSVNI
;
A
#
# COMPACT_ATOMS: atom_id res chain seq x y z
N MET A 1 61.81 7.38 26.15
CA MET A 1 61.32 6.87 24.83
C MET A 1 60.01 6.08 24.88
N PHE A 2 59.53 5.60 26.05
CA PHE A 2 58.29 4.80 26.13
C PHE A 2 56.98 5.61 26.08
N TRP A 3 56.99 6.89 26.50
CA TRP A 3 55.78 7.72 26.59
C TRP A 3 55.24 8.21 25.24
N ILE A 4 56.09 8.37 24.23
CA ILE A 4 55.68 8.85 22.89
C ILE A 4 54.84 7.80 22.16
N LEU A 5 55.17 6.51 22.34
CA LEU A 5 54.43 5.41 21.70
C LEU A 5 53.00 5.26 22.24
N ILE A 6 52.80 5.54 23.53
CA ILE A 6 51.47 5.45 24.16
C ILE A 6 50.56 6.58 23.66
N VAL A 7 51.09 7.80 23.49
CA VAL A 7 50.33 8.94 22.97
C VAL A 7 49.95 8.73 21.50
N VAL A 8 50.86 8.20 20.67
CA VAL A 8 50.55 7.90 19.26
C VAL A 8 49.49 6.80 19.14
N ALA A 9 49.57 5.76 19.97
CA ALA A 9 48.57 4.68 19.98
C ALA A 9 47.18 5.16 20.42
N SER A 10 47.11 6.07 21.40
CA SER A 10 45.83 6.61 21.89
C SER A 10 45.21 7.63 20.93
N VAL A 11 46.01 8.46 20.25
CA VAL A 11 45.53 9.32 19.16
C VAL A 11 45.03 8.48 17.98
N TRP A 12 45.74 7.42 17.60
CA TRP A 12 45.30 6.51 16.53
C TRP A 12 44.00 5.78 16.88
N ALA A 13 43.85 5.32 18.13
CA ALA A 13 42.62 4.69 18.61
C ALA A 13 41.42 5.66 18.59
N LEU A 14 41.64 6.93 18.98
CA LEU A 14 40.61 7.98 18.93
C LEU A 14 40.20 8.33 17.50
N VAL A 15 41.15 8.48 16.57
CA VAL A 15 40.86 8.72 15.15
C VAL A 15 40.10 7.54 14.53
N LYS A 16 40.46 6.30 14.89
CA LYS A 16 39.77 5.09 14.41
C LYS A 16 38.36 4.95 15.00
N HIS A 17 38.14 5.40 16.23
CA HIS A 17 36.81 5.48 16.84
C HIS A 17 35.95 6.59 16.21
N TYR A 18 36.52 7.76 15.91
CA TYR A 18 35.82 8.85 15.21
C TYR A 18 35.48 8.49 13.76
N ALA A 19 36.35 7.76 13.06
CA ALA A 19 36.12 7.29 11.70
C ALA A 19 35.03 6.19 11.62
N LYS A 20 34.78 5.44 12.70
CA LYS A 20 33.69 4.46 12.80
C LYS A 20 32.33 5.08 13.14
N ALA A 21 32.30 6.34 13.59
CA ALA A 21 31.08 7.02 14.04
C ALA A 21 30.40 7.89 12.95
N HIS A 22 30.92 7.91 11.72
CA HIS A 22 30.18 8.50 10.61
C HIS A 22 29.28 7.43 9.99
N PRO A 23 27.95 7.45 10.23
CA PRO A 23 27.05 6.60 9.46
C PRO A 23 27.23 7.02 8.00
N ARG A 24 27.81 6.12 7.21
CA ARG A 24 27.95 6.28 5.78
C ARG A 24 26.54 6.50 5.26
N ARG A 25 26.24 7.75 4.86
CA ARG A 25 24.95 8.14 4.30
C ARG A 25 24.80 7.31 3.04
N GLN A 26 24.12 6.17 3.14
CA GLN A 26 23.83 5.33 2.00
C GLN A 26 22.91 6.17 1.11
N SER A 27 23.42 6.60 -0.04
CA SER A 27 22.57 7.21 -1.06
C SER A 27 21.45 6.22 -1.37
N PRO A 28 20.18 6.66 -1.44
CA PRO A 28 19.11 5.77 -1.82
C PRO A 28 19.43 5.15 -3.20
N PRO A 29 19.14 3.85 -3.40
CA PRO A 29 19.36 3.22 -4.69
C PRO A 29 18.57 3.96 -5.78
N PRO A 30 19.05 3.92 -7.04
CA PRO A 30 18.37 4.60 -8.15
C PRO A 30 16.96 4.05 -8.32
N VAL A 31 15.96 4.93 -8.24
CA VAL A 31 14.55 4.59 -8.45
C VAL A 31 14.33 4.25 -9.92
N THR A 32 13.78 3.06 -10.21
CA THR A 32 13.46 2.68 -11.59
C THR A 32 12.28 3.51 -12.13
N ARG A 33 12.18 3.67 -13.45
CA ARG A 33 11.04 4.35 -14.08
C ARG A 33 9.70 3.72 -13.70
N SER A 34 9.65 2.41 -13.56
CA SER A 34 8.45 1.67 -13.15
C SER A 34 8.04 2.02 -11.72
N GLN A 35 9.01 2.08 -10.81
CA GLN A 35 8.77 2.44 -9.42
C GLN A 35 8.30 3.89 -9.29
N ALA A 36 8.97 4.83 -9.97
CA ALA A 36 8.54 6.22 -10.00
C ALA A 36 7.11 6.39 -10.58
N SER A 37 6.76 5.59 -11.59
CA SER A 37 5.39 5.56 -12.12
C SER A 37 4.38 4.99 -11.12
N GLY A 38 4.74 3.94 -10.37
CA GLY A 38 3.94 3.41 -9.27
C GLY A 38 3.68 4.46 -8.18
N ASP A 39 4.76 5.04 -7.65
CA ASP A 39 4.72 6.07 -6.60
C ASP A 39 3.86 7.28 -7.02
N ALA A 40 3.97 7.73 -8.28
CA ALA A 40 3.13 8.81 -8.82
C ALA A 40 1.65 8.42 -8.89
N GLY A 41 1.34 7.15 -9.20
CA GLY A 41 -0.03 6.63 -9.16
C GLY A 41 -0.60 6.63 -7.75
N GLU A 42 0.16 6.12 -6.78
CA GLU A 42 -0.22 6.09 -5.35
C GLU A 42 -0.46 7.51 -4.82
N ALA A 43 0.41 8.46 -5.15
CA ALA A 43 0.25 9.86 -4.75
C ALA A 43 -1.05 10.47 -5.30
N ARG A 44 -1.41 10.17 -6.55
CA ARG A 44 -2.67 10.62 -7.16
C ARG A 44 -3.89 10.02 -6.47
N VAL A 45 -3.87 8.71 -6.18
CA VAL A 45 -4.96 8.02 -5.48
C VAL A 45 -5.13 8.57 -4.06
N LEU A 46 -4.04 8.77 -3.33
CA LEU A 46 -4.07 9.38 -2.00
C LEU A 46 -4.68 10.79 -2.00
N GLY A 47 -4.30 11.62 -2.98
CA GLY A 47 -4.87 12.96 -3.16
C GLY A 47 -6.38 12.92 -3.38
N GLU A 48 -6.84 12.03 -4.26
CA GLU A 48 -8.26 11.87 -4.56
C GLU A 48 -9.04 11.29 -3.38
N LEU A 49 -8.48 10.32 -2.65
CA LEU A 49 -9.07 9.79 -1.41
C LEU A 49 -9.29 10.91 -0.39
N ARG A 50 -8.28 11.75 -0.12
CA ARG A 50 -8.43 12.89 0.81
C ARG A 50 -9.51 13.86 0.35
N ARG A 51 -9.56 14.16 -0.94
CA ARG A 51 -10.58 15.05 -1.53
C ARG A 51 -11.99 14.48 -1.36
N VAL A 52 -12.22 13.23 -1.75
CA VAL A 52 -13.52 12.57 -1.68
C VAL A 52 -13.95 12.34 -0.23
N LEU A 53 -13.06 11.82 0.62
CA LEU A 53 -13.40 11.46 1.99
C LEU A 53 -13.73 12.69 2.85
N SER A 54 -13.04 13.82 2.62
CA SER A 54 -13.41 15.08 3.29
C SER A 54 -14.81 15.56 2.90
N GLN A 55 -15.23 15.37 1.64
CA GLN A 55 -16.59 15.65 1.19
C GLN A 55 -17.63 14.68 1.75
N LEU A 56 -17.28 13.40 1.89
CA LEU A 56 -18.22 12.36 2.33
C LEU A 56 -18.36 12.25 3.86
N CYS A 57 -17.29 12.52 4.60
CA CYS A 57 -17.19 12.23 6.04
C CYS A 57 -16.82 13.46 6.90
N GLY A 58 -16.55 14.62 6.29
CA GLY A 58 -15.96 15.74 7.02
C GLY A 58 -14.60 15.33 7.60
N ASN A 59 -14.44 15.40 8.92
CA ASN A 59 -13.22 14.98 9.62
C ASN A 59 -13.29 13.55 10.19
N ASP A 60 -14.42 12.85 10.03
CA ASP A 60 -14.63 11.52 10.61
C ASP A 60 -14.15 10.43 9.66
N PHE A 61 -12.86 10.44 9.32
CA PHE A 61 -12.20 9.38 8.56
C PHE A 61 -10.72 9.32 8.90
N TYR A 62 -10.10 8.18 8.61
CA TYR A 62 -8.66 8.00 8.65
C TYR A 62 -8.19 7.42 7.32
N VAL A 63 -7.20 8.08 6.72
CA VAL A 63 -6.44 7.52 5.59
C VAL A 63 -4.98 7.46 6.03
N HIS A 64 -4.36 6.29 5.94
CA HIS A 64 -2.95 6.18 6.25
C HIS A 64 -2.16 7.04 5.23
N PRO A 65 -1.23 7.90 5.67
CA PRO A 65 -0.60 8.90 4.79
C PRO A 65 0.41 8.29 3.80
N THR A 66 0.82 7.04 4.02
CA THR A 66 1.76 6.26 3.21
C THR A 66 1.19 4.86 2.98
N ALA A 67 1.94 4.00 2.29
CA ALA A 67 1.67 2.57 2.34
C ALA A 67 1.85 2.03 3.78
N LEU A 68 1.06 1.02 4.14
CA LEU A 68 1.04 0.39 5.46
C LEU A 68 1.51 -1.05 5.38
N LEU A 69 2.38 -1.49 6.29
CA LEU A 69 2.74 -2.90 6.42
C LEU A 69 1.84 -3.60 7.44
N LEU A 70 1.01 -4.53 6.98
CA LEU A 70 0.21 -5.42 7.83
C LEU A 70 1.03 -6.65 8.25
N LEU A 71 0.92 -7.03 9.53
CA LEU A 71 1.46 -8.27 10.09
C LEU A 71 0.49 -9.43 9.83
N HIS A 72 0.35 -9.84 8.56
CA HIS A 72 -0.70 -10.79 8.13
C HIS A 72 -0.36 -12.27 8.34
N ALA A 73 0.93 -12.63 8.45
CA ALA A 73 1.36 -14.03 8.60
C ALA A 73 2.64 -14.19 9.46
N PRO A 74 2.62 -13.84 10.76
CA PRO A 74 3.78 -13.93 11.63
C PRO A 74 4.46 -15.31 11.60
N GLY A 75 5.79 -15.34 11.52
CA GLY A 75 6.58 -16.59 11.48
C GLY A 75 6.74 -17.23 10.10
N THR A 76 6.10 -16.70 9.06
CA THR A 76 6.34 -17.11 7.66
C THR A 76 7.50 -16.34 7.04
N GLU A 77 7.93 -16.74 5.84
CA GLU A 77 8.96 -16.01 5.09
C GLU A 77 8.54 -14.57 4.75
N PHE A 78 7.25 -14.34 4.47
CA PHE A 78 6.69 -13.02 4.18
C PHE A 78 5.64 -12.64 5.22
N PRO A 79 6.07 -12.32 6.46
CA PRO A 79 5.14 -12.09 7.57
C PRO A 79 4.38 -10.77 7.42
N THR A 80 4.89 -9.87 6.56
CA THR A 80 4.29 -8.59 6.26
C THR A 80 3.70 -8.54 4.85
N ALA A 81 2.64 -7.76 4.70
CA ALA A 81 2.05 -7.42 3.41
C ALA A 81 1.84 -5.91 3.33
N GLU A 82 2.32 -5.31 2.26
CA GLU A 82 2.12 -3.89 1.97
C GLU A 82 0.68 -3.61 1.51
N VAL A 83 0.08 -2.55 2.03
CA VAL A 83 -1.22 -2.00 1.61
C VAL A 83 -0.97 -0.58 1.14
N ASP A 84 -1.16 -0.31 -0.16
CA ASP A 84 -0.89 1.01 -0.75
C ASP A 84 -1.71 2.11 -0.06
N HIS A 85 -3.02 1.87 0.13
CA HIS A 85 -3.86 2.73 0.94
C HIS A 85 -4.82 1.94 1.84
N LEU A 86 -4.70 2.19 3.15
CA LEU A 86 -5.69 1.79 4.14
C LEU A 86 -6.57 3.00 4.49
N VAL A 87 -7.88 2.81 4.37
CA VAL A 87 -8.88 3.82 4.73
C VAL A 87 -9.84 3.25 5.78
N VAL A 88 -10.15 4.03 6.81
CA VAL A 88 -11.18 3.75 7.81
C VAL A 88 -12.20 4.88 7.77
N THR A 89 -13.47 4.54 7.57
CA THR A 89 -14.60 5.48 7.58
C THR A 89 -15.72 4.93 8.48
N PRO A 90 -16.75 5.73 8.78
CA PRO A 90 -17.90 5.27 9.57
C PRO A 90 -18.67 4.14 8.89
N PHE A 91 -18.51 3.98 7.57
CA PHE A 91 -19.27 3.04 6.74
C PHE A 91 -18.42 1.89 6.16
N GLY A 92 -17.14 1.79 6.53
CA GLY A 92 -16.29 0.70 6.09
C GLY A 92 -14.80 0.90 6.30
N ILE A 93 -14.06 -0.18 6.09
CA ILE A 93 -12.60 -0.20 6.04
C ILE A 93 -12.20 -0.66 4.64
N PHE A 94 -11.35 0.10 3.96
CA PHE A 94 -10.99 -0.15 2.57
C PHE A 94 -9.48 -0.41 2.45
N VAL A 95 -9.15 -1.53 1.80
CA VAL A 95 -7.79 -1.91 1.40
C VAL A 95 -7.68 -1.67 -0.09
N ILE A 96 -6.89 -0.67 -0.48
CA ILE A 96 -6.83 -0.20 -1.86
C ILE A 96 -5.47 -0.54 -2.44
N GLU A 97 -5.48 -1.19 -3.61
CA GLU A 97 -4.31 -1.44 -4.45
C GLU A 97 -4.33 -0.47 -5.63
N THR A 98 -3.23 0.22 -5.88
CA THR A 98 -3.09 1.22 -6.93
C THR A 98 -2.31 0.67 -8.10
N LYS A 99 -2.86 0.77 -9.31
CA LYS A 99 -2.15 0.45 -10.56
C LYS A 99 -2.08 1.67 -11.47
N ASN A 100 -0.89 2.08 -11.87
CA ASN A 100 -0.69 3.17 -12.83
C ASN A 100 -0.58 2.68 -14.29
N TRP A 101 -1.36 1.67 -14.66
CA TRP A 101 -1.31 1.05 -15.99
C TRP A 101 -2.11 1.86 -17.02
N ALA A 102 -1.53 2.08 -18.20
CA ALA A 102 -2.22 2.65 -19.37
C ALA A 102 -2.79 1.54 -20.26
N GLY A 103 -3.71 1.91 -21.15
CA GLY A 103 -4.33 1.00 -22.11
C GLY A 103 -5.69 0.45 -21.66
N THR A 104 -6.19 -0.56 -22.38
CA THR A 104 -7.49 -1.17 -22.06
C THR A 104 -7.30 -2.35 -21.12
N ILE A 105 -8.02 -2.39 -20.00
CA ILE A 105 -8.02 -3.50 -19.07
C ILE A 105 -9.27 -4.34 -19.28
N THR A 106 -9.10 -5.64 -19.49
CA THR A 106 -10.17 -6.61 -19.73
C THR A 106 -10.03 -7.80 -18.77
N PRO A 107 -11.10 -8.59 -18.54
CA PRO A 107 -10.99 -9.82 -17.76
C PRO A 107 -9.90 -10.75 -18.31
N GLY A 108 -9.18 -11.42 -17.40
CA GLY A 108 -8.16 -12.41 -17.73
C GLY A 108 -8.74 -13.78 -18.07
N SER A 109 -7.84 -14.75 -18.24
CA SER A 109 -8.20 -16.17 -18.35
C SER A 109 -8.84 -16.74 -17.09
N SER A 110 -8.67 -16.06 -15.94
CA SER A 110 -9.24 -16.44 -14.66
C SER A 110 -9.78 -15.22 -13.89
N ALA A 111 -10.51 -15.47 -12.81
CA ALA A 111 -10.96 -14.41 -11.89
C ALA A 111 -9.80 -13.69 -11.17
N ASP A 112 -8.61 -14.30 -11.15
CA ASP A 112 -7.41 -13.75 -10.51
C ASP A 112 -6.53 -12.94 -11.46
N THR A 113 -6.86 -12.87 -12.74
CA THR A 113 -6.06 -12.20 -13.76
C THR A 113 -6.85 -11.15 -14.54
N VAL A 114 -6.12 -10.22 -15.14
CA VAL A 114 -6.63 -9.22 -16.10
C VAL A 114 -5.68 -9.15 -17.29
N VAL A 115 -6.21 -8.87 -18.47
CA VAL A 115 -5.39 -8.58 -19.66
C VAL A 115 -5.29 -7.07 -19.86
N CYS A 116 -4.06 -6.58 -19.91
CA CYS A 116 -3.69 -5.22 -20.27
C CYS A 116 -3.39 -5.15 -21.76
N HIS A 117 -4.20 -4.39 -22.49
CA HIS A 117 -3.97 -4.03 -23.89
C HIS A 117 -3.13 -2.76 -23.91
N LEU A 118 -1.80 -2.91 -23.98
CA LEU A 118 -0.87 -1.80 -23.87
C LEU A 118 -0.97 -0.88 -25.09
N PRO A 119 -0.64 0.43 -24.97
CA PRO A 119 -0.62 1.35 -26.10
C PRO A 119 0.26 0.92 -27.28
N SER A 120 1.24 0.03 -27.05
CA SER A 120 2.08 -0.56 -28.09
C SER A 120 1.40 -1.65 -28.92
N GLY A 121 0.16 -2.04 -28.57
CA GLY A 121 -0.55 -3.18 -29.17
C GLY A 121 -0.21 -4.53 -28.53
N LYS A 122 0.73 -4.58 -27.58
CA LYS A 122 1.06 -5.80 -26.83
C LYS A 122 -0.04 -6.13 -25.82
N LEU A 123 -0.39 -7.40 -25.74
CA LEU A 123 -1.26 -7.95 -24.69
C LEU A 123 -0.39 -8.53 -23.56
N GLU A 124 -0.70 -8.15 -22.33
CA GLU A 124 -0.06 -8.71 -21.15
C GLU A 124 -1.12 -9.14 -20.15
N GLU A 125 -1.17 -10.44 -19.87
CA GLU A 125 -1.96 -10.96 -18.76
C GLU A 125 -1.17 -10.77 -17.46
N ARG A 126 -1.84 -10.24 -16.45
CA ARG A 126 -1.25 -9.89 -15.16
C ARG A 126 -2.21 -10.28 -14.03
N ARG A 127 -1.67 -10.55 -12.85
CA ARG A 127 -2.47 -10.73 -11.65
C ARG A 127 -3.32 -9.50 -11.34
N SER A 128 -4.61 -9.70 -11.06
CA SER A 128 -5.57 -8.63 -10.82
C SER A 128 -5.27 -7.91 -9.49
N PRO A 129 -5.54 -6.59 -9.37
CA PRO A 129 -5.41 -5.87 -8.11
C PRO A 129 -6.21 -6.48 -6.95
N ILE A 130 -7.39 -7.03 -7.26
CA ILE A 130 -8.22 -7.71 -6.26
C ILE A 130 -7.56 -9.01 -5.78
N SER A 131 -6.95 -9.77 -6.69
CA SER A 131 -6.20 -10.98 -6.31
C SER A 131 -5.00 -10.64 -5.42
N GLN A 132 -4.29 -9.54 -5.70
CA GLN A 132 -3.16 -9.06 -4.88
C GLN A 132 -3.61 -8.62 -3.47
N ASN A 133 -4.80 -8.02 -3.35
CA ASN A 133 -5.37 -7.62 -2.07
C ASN A 133 -6.07 -8.74 -1.28
N ARG A 134 -6.37 -9.88 -1.90
CA ARG A 134 -7.23 -10.94 -1.33
C ARG A 134 -6.79 -11.39 0.06
N ALA A 135 -5.50 -11.69 0.23
CA ALA A 135 -4.94 -12.15 1.51
C ALA A 135 -5.01 -11.05 2.59
N LYS A 136 -4.70 -9.79 2.23
CA LYS A 136 -4.75 -8.62 3.12
C LYS A 136 -6.18 -8.40 3.66
N VAL A 137 -7.17 -8.48 2.77
CA VAL A 137 -8.60 -8.34 3.12
C VAL A 137 -9.07 -9.52 3.98
N ALA A 138 -8.70 -10.75 3.63
CA ALA A 138 -9.06 -11.94 4.40
C ALA A 138 -8.51 -11.88 5.82
N PHE A 139 -7.25 -11.48 5.98
CA PHE A 139 -6.62 -11.27 7.28
C PHE A 139 -7.37 -10.25 8.14
N LEU A 140 -7.67 -9.07 7.59
CA LEU A 140 -8.42 -8.05 8.32
C LEU A 140 -9.83 -8.51 8.68
N ARG A 141 -10.55 -9.20 7.78
CA ARG A 141 -11.88 -9.77 8.09
C ARG A 141 -11.85 -10.84 9.16
N GLY A 142 -10.78 -11.64 9.21
CA GLY A 142 -10.60 -12.67 10.24
C GLY A 142 -10.21 -12.11 11.61
N THR A 143 -9.72 -10.88 11.67
CA THR A 143 -9.17 -10.26 12.89
C THR A 143 -10.06 -9.16 13.46
N LEU A 144 -10.76 -8.41 12.61
CA LEU A 144 -11.62 -7.30 13.01
C LEU A 144 -13.05 -7.81 13.31
N PRO A 145 -13.84 -7.06 14.11
CA PRO A 145 -15.24 -7.37 14.34
C PRO A 145 -16.01 -7.59 13.03
N SER A 146 -16.81 -8.65 12.94
CA SER A 146 -17.55 -9.03 11.73
C SER A 146 -18.57 -7.98 11.26
N VAL A 147 -19.01 -7.11 12.16
CA VAL A 147 -19.88 -5.96 11.86
C VAL A 147 -19.16 -4.83 11.11
N TRP A 148 -17.83 -4.81 11.11
CA TRP A 148 -17.05 -3.83 10.36
C TRP A 148 -16.83 -4.33 8.94
N ASN A 149 -17.45 -3.64 7.98
CA ASN A 149 -17.35 -3.99 6.58
C ASN A 149 -15.95 -3.68 6.03
N VAL A 150 -15.11 -4.70 5.87
CA VAL A 150 -13.79 -4.60 5.22
C VAL A 150 -13.92 -4.97 3.75
N GLN A 151 -13.45 -4.12 2.84
CA GLN A 151 -13.50 -4.37 1.39
C GLN A 151 -12.15 -4.09 0.72
N GLY A 152 -11.85 -4.88 -0.32
CA GLY A 152 -10.71 -4.64 -1.21
C GLY A 152 -11.14 -3.88 -2.46
N LEU A 153 -10.31 -2.94 -2.92
CA LEU A 153 -10.53 -2.16 -4.14
C LEU A 153 -9.24 -2.10 -4.95
N GLY A 154 -9.34 -2.19 -6.27
CA GLY A 154 -8.27 -1.87 -7.20
C GLY A 154 -8.56 -0.55 -7.89
N VAL A 155 -7.64 0.41 -7.84
CA VAL A 155 -7.80 1.72 -8.47
C VAL A 155 -6.76 1.90 -9.57
N PHE A 156 -7.23 2.15 -10.79
CA PHE A 156 -6.38 2.47 -11.93
C PHE A 156 -6.18 3.98 -12.01
N ALA A 157 -4.95 4.43 -11.71
CA ALA A 157 -4.60 5.84 -11.55
C ALA A 157 -4.25 6.55 -12.85
N ASN A 158 -3.94 5.82 -13.92
CA ASN A 158 -3.56 6.41 -15.20
C ASN A 158 -4.78 7.02 -15.91
N ASP A 159 -4.64 8.15 -16.59
CA ASP A 159 -5.76 8.77 -17.33
C ASP A 159 -6.00 8.09 -18.69
N ASN A 160 -4.94 7.54 -19.29
CA ASN A 160 -4.98 6.88 -20.59
C ASN A 160 -5.39 5.40 -20.46
N ARG A 161 -6.31 5.09 -19.54
CA ARG A 161 -6.82 3.73 -19.32
C ARG A 161 -8.31 3.66 -19.60
N SER A 162 -8.76 2.51 -20.06
CA SER A 162 -10.18 2.15 -20.16
C SER A 162 -10.41 0.81 -19.45
N LEU A 163 -11.56 0.66 -18.80
CA LEU A 163 -11.94 -0.59 -18.12
C LEU A 163 -13.08 -1.23 -18.89
N SER A 164 -12.98 -2.53 -19.15
CA SER A 164 -14.11 -3.30 -19.68
C SER A 164 -15.27 -3.31 -18.68
N PRO A 165 -16.53 -3.18 -19.14
CA PRO A 165 -17.71 -3.27 -18.26
C PRO A 165 -17.88 -4.66 -17.63
N ASN A 166 -17.17 -5.68 -18.13
CA ASN A 166 -17.22 -7.04 -17.60
C ASN A 166 -16.24 -7.26 -16.43
N LEU A 167 -15.47 -6.23 -16.04
CA LEU A 167 -14.63 -6.30 -14.85
C LEU A 167 -15.46 -6.23 -13.57
N PRO A 168 -15.00 -6.83 -12.46
CA PRO A 168 -15.64 -6.67 -11.16
C PRO A 168 -15.78 -5.19 -10.76
N LEU A 169 -16.89 -4.82 -10.11
CA LEU A 169 -17.14 -3.46 -9.62
C LEU A 169 -16.13 -2.96 -8.57
N ALA A 170 -15.28 -3.84 -8.05
CA ALA A 170 -14.18 -3.51 -7.16
C ALA A 170 -12.93 -3.02 -7.91
N LEU A 171 -12.93 -3.09 -9.25
CA LEU A 171 -11.91 -2.50 -10.10
C LEU A 171 -12.46 -1.21 -10.68
N VAL A 172 -11.94 -0.09 -10.17
CA VAL A 172 -12.43 1.23 -10.52
C VAL A 172 -11.30 2.11 -11.02
N THR A 173 -11.72 3.22 -11.55
CA THR A 173 -10.87 4.23 -12.11
C THR A 173 -10.71 5.35 -11.10
N LEU A 174 -9.67 6.17 -11.25
CA LEU A 174 -9.53 7.32 -10.35
C LEU A 174 -10.78 8.23 -10.36
N PRO A 175 -11.37 8.60 -11.51
CA PRO A 175 -12.65 9.34 -11.52
C PRO A 175 -13.84 8.63 -10.86
N ASP A 176 -13.90 7.30 -10.95
CA ASP A 176 -15.02 6.52 -10.40
C ASP A 176 -14.92 6.29 -8.88
N LEU A 177 -13.74 6.54 -8.28
CA LEU A 177 -13.48 6.30 -6.86
C LEU A 177 -14.47 7.03 -5.95
N GLY A 178 -14.78 8.30 -6.27
CA GLY A 178 -15.76 9.10 -5.53
C GLY A 178 -17.16 8.51 -5.58
N TYR A 179 -17.59 8.11 -6.77
CA TYR A 179 -18.89 7.45 -6.95
C TYR A 179 -18.95 6.13 -6.17
N TRP A 180 -17.91 5.30 -6.30
CA TRP A 180 -17.85 4.01 -5.61
C TRP A 180 -17.93 4.16 -4.09
N LEU A 181 -17.16 5.08 -3.48
CA LEU A 181 -17.20 5.33 -2.04
C LEU A 181 -18.57 5.82 -1.57
N ARG A 182 -19.23 6.68 -2.36
CA ARG A 182 -20.61 7.11 -2.07
C ARG A 182 -21.58 5.93 -2.06
N THR A 183 -21.45 4.99 -3.02
CA THR A 183 -22.30 3.80 -3.02
C THR A 183 -22.07 2.91 -1.78
N GLN A 184 -20.85 2.82 -1.26
CA GLN A 184 -20.59 2.08 -0.03
C GLN A 184 -21.23 2.73 1.19
N ARG A 185 -21.16 4.06 1.29
CA ARG A 185 -21.85 4.82 2.33
C ARG A 185 -23.36 4.61 2.28
N ASP A 186 -23.94 4.69 1.09
CA ASP A 186 -25.39 4.52 0.91
C ASP A 186 -25.84 3.08 1.24
N ARG A 187 -25.03 2.07 0.90
CA ARG A 187 -25.28 0.67 1.30
C ARG A 187 -25.21 0.49 2.81
N HIS A 188 -24.21 1.07 3.47
CA HIS A 188 -24.08 1.03 4.93
C HIS A 188 -25.29 1.66 5.62
N ALA A 189 -25.70 2.85 5.19
CA ALA A 189 -26.88 3.53 5.72
C ALA A 189 -28.15 2.68 5.59
N LYS A 190 -28.30 1.92 4.50
CA LYS A 190 -29.42 1.00 4.28
C LYS A 190 -29.33 -0.31 5.07
N SER A 191 -28.13 -0.70 5.50
CA SER A 191 -27.93 -1.97 6.24
C SER A 191 -28.41 -1.93 7.68
N GLY A 192 -28.56 -0.73 8.26
CA GLY A 192 -28.87 -0.57 9.69
C GLY A 192 -27.70 -0.86 10.64
N ASN A 193 -26.52 -1.20 10.11
CA ASN A 193 -25.32 -1.42 10.93
C ASN A 193 -24.89 -0.11 11.60
N PRO A 194 -24.41 -0.17 12.86
CA PRO A 194 -23.89 1.00 13.54
C PRO A 194 -22.65 1.53 12.81
N ASN A 195 -22.44 2.83 12.87
CA ASN A 195 -21.24 3.46 12.35
C ASN A 195 -19.99 2.92 13.07
N ILE A 196 -18.94 2.69 12.30
CA ILE A 196 -17.63 2.34 12.82
C ILE A 196 -17.05 3.56 13.53
N ASN A 197 -16.66 3.41 14.79
CA ASN A 197 -15.87 4.43 15.47
C ASN A 197 -14.46 4.45 14.85
N VAL A 198 -14.19 5.45 14.03
CA VAL A 198 -12.96 5.55 13.22
C VAL A 198 -11.70 5.48 14.07
N ARG A 199 -11.66 6.20 15.20
CA ARG A 199 -10.50 6.21 16.11
C ARG A 199 -10.28 4.83 16.74
N ALA A 200 -11.34 4.19 17.22
CA ALA A 200 -11.24 2.86 17.81
C ALA A 200 -10.80 1.83 16.78
N ALA A 201 -11.40 1.83 15.59
CA ALA A 201 -11.05 0.93 14.50
C ALA A 201 -9.59 1.11 14.05
N TRP A 202 -9.14 2.36 13.85
CA TRP A 202 -7.73 2.62 13.55
C TRP A 202 -6.80 2.14 14.67
N SER A 203 -7.17 2.32 15.94
CA SER A 203 -6.34 1.83 17.05
C SER A 203 -6.11 0.31 17.00
N VAL A 204 -7.12 -0.45 16.53
CA VAL A 204 -7.02 -1.90 16.34
C VAL A 204 -6.12 -2.20 15.15
N VAL A 205 -6.39 -1.60 13.98
CA VAL A 205 -5.59 -1.86 12.77
C VAL A 205 -4.13 -1.49 12.95
N ARG A 206 -3.83 -0.40 13.67
CA ARG A 206 -2.46 -0.01 14.02
C ARG A 206 -1.72 -1.10 14.80
N ARG A 207 -2.40 -1.84 15.69
CA ARG A 207 -1.78 -2.97 16.43
C ARG A 207 -1.52 -4.19 15.54
N LEU A 208 -2.19 -4.28 14.40
CA LEU A 208 -1.98 -5.32 13.37
C LEU A 208 -0.94 -4.89 12.32
N SER A 209 -0.30 -3.75 12.52
CA SER A 209 0.61 -3.14 11.56
C SER A 209 1.99 -2.94 12.17
N VAL A 210 3.00 -2.82 11.32
CA VAL A 210 4.35 -2.43 11.75
C VAL A 210 4.36 -0.93 12.07
N ASP A 211 4.88 -0.56 13.24
CA ASP A 211 5.18 0.84 13.56
C ASP A 211 6.49 1.23 12.86
N ASP A 212 6.37 2.01 11.78
CA ASP A 212 7.49 2.38 10.91
C ASP A 212 7.55 3.89 10.66
N PRO A 213 7.87 4.71 11.68
CA PRO A 213 7.87 6.16 11.57
C PRO A 213 8.90 6.70 10.57
N THR A 214 9.90 5.88 10.19
CA THR A 214 10.98 6.27 9.28
C THR A 214 10.80 5.71 7.86
N GLY A 215 9.82 4.81 7.63
CA GLY A 215 9.65 4.09 6.37
C GLY A 215 10.73 3.02 6.11
N SER A 216 11.52 2.69 7.11
CA SER A 216 12.65 1.75 6.99
C SER A 216 12.17 0.31 6.81
N ALA A 217 11.12 -0.11 7.51
CA ALA A 217 10.56 -1.44 7.40
C ALA A 217 9.86 -1.62 6.04
N LEU A 218 9.14 -0.58 5.58
CA LEU A 218 8.53 -0.54 4.25
C LEU A 218 9.58 -0.67 3.15
N SER A 219 10.68 0.11 3.24
CA SER A 219 11.79 0.01 2.30
C SER A 219 12.39 -1.40 2.30
N ALA A 220 12.66 -1.98 3.46
CA ALA A 220 13.21 -3.34 3.57
C ALA A 220 12.25 -4.40 2.98
N HIS A 221 10.94 -4.27 3.23
CA HIS A 221 9.92 -5.13 2.63
C HIS A 221 9.95 -5.07 1.10
N ARG A 222 9.92 -3.85 0.52
CA ARG A 222 9.97 -3.65 -0.93
C ARG A 222 11.24 -4.23 -1.56
N HIS A 223 12.40 -4.06 -0.91
CA HIS A 223 13.64 -4.68 -1.38
C HIS A 223 13.58 -6.22 -1.36
N LYS A 224 12.99 -6.81 -0.31
CA LYS A 224 12.82 -8.25 -0.21
C LYS A 224 11.90 -8.79 -1.31
N VAL A 225 10.75 -8.14 -1.52
CA VAL A 225 9.78 -8.53 -2.57
C VAL A 225 10.38 -8.36 -3.97
N ALA A 226 11.17 -7.31 -4.22
CA ALA A 226 11.82 -7.11 -5.52
C ALA A 226 12.90 -8.17 -5.82
N ALA A 227 13.57 -8.69 -4.79
CA ALA A 227 14.56 -9.76 -4.93
C ALA A 227 13.93 -11.13 -5.21
N ASP A 228 12.66 -11.34 -4.83
CA ASP A 228 11.94 -12.59 -5.07
C ASP A 228 11.09 -12.51 -6.34
N SER A 229 11.57 -13.18 -7.40
CA SER A 229 10.92 -13.20 -8.72
C SER A 229 9.57 -13.92 -8.72
N SER A 230 9.25 -14.69 -7.66
CA SER A 230 8.03 -15.49 -7.56
C SER A 230 6.82 -14.71 -7.01
N VAL A 231 7.04 -13.54 -6.40
CA VAL A 231 5.98 -12.74 -5.76
C VAL A 231 5.27 -11.80 -6.75
N ASN A 232 5.90 -11.52 -7.90
CA ASN A 232 5.43 -10.56 -8.91
C ASN A 232 4.78 -11.19 -10.16
N ILE A 233 4.62 -12.52 -10.21
CA ILE A 233 3.97 -13.25 -11.31
C ILE A 233 2.49 -13.52 -10.96
#